data_AF-A0AAU6TI95-F1
#
_entry.id   AF-A0AAU6TI95-F1
#
_cell.length_a   1.000
_cell.length_b   1.000
_cell.length_c   1.000
_cell.angle_alpha   90.00
_cell.angle_beta   90.00
_cell.angle_gamma   90.00
#
_symmetry.space_group_name_H-M   'P 1'
#
loop_
_entity.id
_entity.type
_entity.pdbx_description
1 polymer ?
#
loop_
_entity_poly.entity_id
_entity_poly.type
_entity_poly.pdbx_seq_one_letter_code
_entity_poly.pdbx_strand_id
1 'polypeptide(L)'
;MKVLEKNQIKVLETEKLLRGIITSPAEFKDDAELLEALKSQTGIAKYQDHKRTIEPCSLNTLKSNAETLLERGFLSLNELRLNAKWAIEEALHNERLSKSNKQTVVGLRHKVEELESQLDAAQRSNFLLTVMVSELRSKLKELANHEGAVEERQNKYRDYNKKIEAELNYTLSREV
;
A
#
# COMPACT_ATOMS: atom_id res chain seq x y z
N MET A 1 -34.45 23.05 8.86
CA MET A 1 -33.16 22.79 8.16
C MET A 1 -32.06 23.39 9.03
N LYS A 2 -31.14 22.56 9.56
CA LYS A 2 -30.05 23.06 10.41
C LYS A 2 -29.02 23.72 9.49
N VAL A 3 -28.68 24.99 9.73
CA VAL A 3 -27.59 25.66 9.01
C VAL A 3 -26.30 24.95 9.41
N LEU A 4 -25.62 24.34 8.44
CA LEU A 4 -24.34 23.67 8.69
C LEU A 4 -23.25 24.73 8.88
N GLU A 5 -22.36 24.48 9.83
CA GLU A 5 -21.19 25.33 10.00
C GLU A 5 -20.23 25.19 8.82
N LYS A 6 -19.47 26.24 8.53
CA LYS A 6 -18.48 26.28 7.44
C LYS A 6 -17.54 25.06 7.42
N ASN A 7 -17.10 24.59 8.60
CA ASN A 7 -16.22 23.42 8.70
C ASN A 7 -16.93 22.09 8.39
N GLN A 8 -18.24 22.02 8.62
CA GLN A 8 -19.05 20.85 8.26
C GLN A 8 -19.28 20.80 6.76
N ILE A 9 -19.57 21.95 6.14
CA ILE A 9 -19.67 22.11 4.68
C ILE A 9 -18.36 21.68 4.02
N LYS A 10 -17.21 22.15 4.55
CA LYS A 10 -15.87 21.73 4.09
C LYS A 10 -15.72 20.21 4.02
N VAL A 11 -16.12 19.46 5.06
CA VAL A 11 -16.01 17.99 5.06
C VAL A 11 -16.87 17.36 3.95
N LEU A 12 -18.15 17.72 3.89
CA LEU A 12 -19.11 17.10 2.97
C LEU A 12 -18.78 17.42 1.50
N GLU A 13 -18.40 18.66 1.20
CA GLU A 13 -18.02 19.06 -0.15
C GLU A 13 -16.66 18.48 -0.56
N THR A 14 -15.73 18.32 0.38
CA THR A 14 -14.48 17.58 0.12
C THR A 14 -14.76 16.12 -0.18
N GLU A 15 -15.66 15.46 0.56
CA GLU A 15 -16.03 14.07 0.29
C GLU A 15 -16.63 13.91 -1.12
N LYS A 16 -17.57 14.79 -1.49
CA LYS A 16 -18.18 14.83 -2.83
C LYS A 16 -17.14 15.06 -3.92
N LEU A 17 -16.23 16.00 -3.72
CA LEU A 17 -15.13 16.27 -4.65
C LEU A 17 -14.27 15.02 -4.84
N LEU A 18 -13.84 14.36 -3.76
CA LEU A 18 -13.00 13.17 -3.84
C LEU A 18 -13.69 12.01 -4.57
N ARG A 19 -15.00 11.80 -4.33
CA ARG A 19 -15.79 10.82 -5.09
C ARG A 19 -15.91 11.20 -6.57
N GLY A 20 -16.07 12.48 -6.87
CA GLY A 20 -16.08 13.01 -8.24
C GLY A 20 -14.76 12.74 -8.96
N ILE A 21 -13.63 12.97 -8.29
CA ILE A 21 -12.29 12.67 -8.83
C ILE A 21 -12.13 11.18 -9.12
N ILE A 22 -12.56 10.30 -8.21
CA ILE A 22 -12.48 8.85 -8.41
C ILE A 22 -13.32 8.41 -9.62
N THR A 23 -14.47 9.05 -9.83
CA THR A 23 -15.40 8.70 -10.92
C THR A 23 -14.93 9.24 -12.28
N SER A 24 -14.43 10.47 -12.31
CA SER A 24 -14.04 11.19 -13.53
C SER A 24 -12.67 11.87 -13.40
N PRO A 25 -11.57 11.12 -13.18
CA PRO A 25 -10.26 11.70 -12.85
C PRO A 25 -9.69 12.60 -13.94
N ALA A 26 -10.05 12.36 -15.21
CA ALA A 26 -9.60 13.14 -16.34
C ALA A 26 -10.02 14.62 -16.30
N GLU A 27 -11.12 14.96 -15.59
CA GLU A 27 -11.59 16.34 -15.44
C GLU A 27 -10.76 17.16 -14.44
N PHE A 28 -9.99 16.49 -13.58
CA PHE A 28 -9.28 17.11 -12.45
C PHE A 28 -7.76 17.11 -12.62
N LYS A 29 -7.24 16.42 -13.64
CA LYS A 29 -5.81 16.19 -13.85
C LYS A 29 -4.98 17.46 -14.09
N ASP A 30 -5.62 18.54 -14.54
CA ASP A 30 -4.96 19.82 -14.86
C ASP A 30 -5.03 20.82 -13.69
N ASP A 31 -5.68 20.47 -12.57
CA ASP A 31 -5.73 21.28 -11.36
C ASP A 31 -4.49 21.03 -10.48
N ALA A 32 -3.43 21.80 -10.71
CA ALA A 32 -2.18 21.68 -9.98
C ALA A 32 -2.32 21.90 -8.46
N GLU A 33 -3.24 22.77 -8.02
CA GLU A 33 -3.46 23.04 -6.59
C GLU A 33 -4.10 21.83 -5.91
N LEU A 34 -5.09 21.22 -6.57
CA LEU A 34 -5.72 19.98 -6.12
C LEU A 34 -4.72 18.81 -6.08
N LEU A 35 -3.89 18.65 -7.12
CA LEU A 35 -2.86 17.62 -7.16
C LEU A 35 -1.91 17.72 -5.96
N GLU A 36 -1.45 18.94 -5.63
CA GLU A 36 -0.60 19.13 -4.45
C GLU A 36 -1.36 18.88 -3.15
N ALA A 37 -2.61 19.31 -3.05
CA ALA A 37 -3.44 19.06 -1.88
C ALA A 37 -3.64 17.57 -1.60
N LEU A 38 -3.83 16.75 -2.65
CA LEU A 38 -4.04 15.31 -2.53
C LEU A 38 -2.83 14.55 -1.96
N LYS A 39 -1.62 15.12 -2.01
CA LYS A 39 -0.40 14.45 -1.51
C LYS A 39 -0.41 14.23 0.01
N SER A 40 -1.14 15.05 0.77
CA SER A 40 -1.12 14.96 2.23
C SER A 40 -2.46 15.31 2.88
N GLN A 41 -2.63 14.86 4.13
CA GLN A 41 -3.81 15.20 4.94
C GLN A 41 -3.89 16.71 5.23
N THR A 42 -2.75 17.34 5.50
CA THR A 42 -2.67 18.80 5.70
C THR A 42 -2.99 19.54 4.41
N GLY A 43 -2.57 19.01 3.26
CA GLY A 43 -2.88 19.56 1.94
C GLY A 43 -4.38 19.65 1.71
N ILE A 44 -5.11 18.55 1.87
CA ILE A 44 -6.57 18.55 1.66
C ILE A 44 -7.32 19.43 2.69
N ALA A 45 -6.80 19.55 3.92
CA ALA A 45 -7.35 20.46 4.92
C ALA A 45 -7.23 21.93 4.51
N LYS A 46 -6.10 22.32 3.90
CA LYS A 46 -5.82 23.67 3.41
C LYS A 46 -6.38 23.96 2.00
N TYR A 47 -6.79 22.92 1.27
CA TYR A 47 -7.36 23.10 -0.07
C TYR A 47 -8.62 23.94 -0.02
N GLN A 48 -8.77 24.82 -1.01
CA GLN A 48 -9.92 25.70 -1.15
C GLN A 48 -10.49 25.59 -2.57
N ASP A 49 -11.80 25.59 -2.67
CA ASP A 49 -12.53 25.66 -3.95
C ASP A 49 -13.79 26.51 -3.73
N HIS A 50 -13.74 27.74 -4.21
CA HIS A 50 -14.83 28.70 -4.09
C HIS A 50 -16.09 28.24 -4.83
N LYS A 51 -15.96 27.49 -5.93
CA LYS A 51 -17.11 26.99 -6.70
C LYS A 51 -17.88 25.91 -5.93
N ARG A 52 -17.15 25.14 -5.11
CA ARG A 52 -17.72 24.07 -4.26
C ARG A 52 -17.89 24.49 -2.80
N THR A 53 -17.68 25.78 -2.49
CA THR A 53 -17.77 26.30 -1.12
C THR A 53 -16.85 25.56 -0.13
N ILE A 54 -15.72 25.07 -0.64
CA ILE A 54 -14.69 24.40 0.15
C ILE A 54 -13.75 25.48 0.66
N GLU A 55 -13.75 25.71 1.97
CA GLU A 55 -12.86 26.69 2.60
C GLU A 55 -11.74 26.00 3.40
N PRO A 56 -10.56 26.63 3.51
CA PRO A 56 -9.43 26.04 4.21
C PRO A 56 -9.71 25.95 5.71
N CYS A 57 -9.22 24.88 6.35
CA CYS A 57 -9.27 24.70 7.79
C CYS A 57 -8.01 24.00 8.32
N SER A 58 -7.87 23.91 9.64
CA SER A 58 -6.80 23.13 10.25
C SER A 58 -7.04 21.63 10.08
N LEU A 59 -5.99 20.81 10.06
CA LEU A 59 -6.12 19.36 9.99
C LEU A 59 -6.96 18.80 11.15
N ASN A 60 -6.80 19.32 12.36
CA ASN A 60 -7.55 18.86 13.52
C ASN A 60 -9.03 19.23 13.40
N THR A 61 -9.34 20.41 12.84
CA THR A 61 -10.71 20.82 12.54
C THR A 61 -11.35 19.90 11.50
N LEU A 62 -10.61 19.54 10.44
CA LEU A 62 -11.08 18.60 9.43
C LEU A 62 -11.38 17.23 10.05
N LYS A 63 -10.46 16.72 10.88
CA LYS A 63 -10.59 15.44 11.58
C LYS A 63 -11.83 15.41 12.46
N SER A 64 -11.97 16.36 13.38
CA SER A 64 -13.10 16.38 14.34
C SER A 64 -14.46 16.49 13.66
N ASN A 65 -14.56 17.31 12.61
CA ASN A 65 -15.79 17.42 11.83
C ASN A 65 -16.06 16.14 11.03
N ALA A 66 -15.04 15.50 10.46
CA ALA A 66 -15.19 14.23 9.75
C ALA A 66 -15.63 13.10 10.70
N GLU A 67 -15.07 13.00 11.91
CA GLU A 67 -15.51 12.06 12.95
C GLU A 67 -17.00 12.21 13.30
N THR A 68 -17.54 13.43 13.20
CA THR A 68 -18.94 13.71 13.54
C THR A 68 -19.89 13.46 12.36
N LEU A 69 -19.41 13.68 11.13
CA LEU A 69 -20.28 13.75 9.94
C LEU A 69 -20.26 12.48 9.09
N LEU A 70 -19.17 11.71 9.12
CA LEU A 70 -18.98 10.54 8.28
C LEU A 70 -19.08 9.26 9.11
N GLU A 71 -19.72 8.22 8.57
CA GLU A 71 -19.97 6.96 9.28
C GLU A 71 -18.69 6.31 9.84
N ARG A 72 -17.59 6.37 9.07
CA ARG A 72 -16.26 5.87 9.47
C ARG A 72 -15.29 7.02 9.80
N GLY A 73 -15.80 8.20 10.12
CA GLY A 73 -15.02 9.35 10.53
C GLY A 73 -13.97 9.79 9.50
N PHE A 74 -12.88 10.38 10.00
CA PHE A 74 -11.78 10.89 9.17
C PHE A 74 -11.08 9.78 8.37
N LEU A 75 -11.13 8.53 8.83
CA LEU A 75 -10.55 7.38 8.13
C LEU A 75 -11.14 7.26 6.72
N SER A 76 -12.47 7.33 6.58
CA SER A 76 -13.13 7.26 5.26
C SER A 76 -12.74 8.39 4.32
N LEU A 77 -12.64 9.63 4.85
CA LEU A 77 -12.23 10.78 4.06
C LEU A 77 -10.78 10.66 3.59
N ASN A 78 -9.89 10.13 4.43
CA ASN A 78 -8.49 9.90 4.06
C ASN A 78 -8.33 8.75 3.05
N GLU A 79 -9.13 7.70 3.14
CA GLU A 79 -9.18 6.64 2.12
C GLU A 79 -9.65 7.21 0.77
N LEU A 80 -10.71 8.02 0.76
CA LEU A 80 -11.16 8.73 -0.45
C LEU A 80 -10.07 9.64 -1.03
N ARG A 81 -9.28 10.32 -0.18
CA ARG A 81 -8.15 11.15 -0.63
C ARG A 81 -7.09 10.31 -1.35
N LEU A 82 -6.71 9.17 -0.79
CA LEU A 82 -5.73 8.27 -1.41
C LEU A 82 -6.25 7.70 -2.73
N ASN A 83 -7.50 7.26 -2.77
CA ASN A 83 -8.13 6.74 -3.97
C ASN A 83 -8.24 7.80 -5.07
N ALA A 84 -8.62 9.04 -4.72
CA ALA A 84 -8.66 10.16 -5.66
C ALA A 84 -7.26 10.49 -6.21
N LYS A 85 -6.23 10.48 -5.36
CA LYS A 85 -4.84 10.65 -5.79
C LYS A 85 -4.44 9.58 -6.81
N TRP A 86 -4.68 8.31 -6.50
CA TRP A 86 -4.35 7.19 -7.39
C TRP A 86 -5.10 7.27 -8.71
N ALA A 87 -6.40 7.59 -8.69
CA ALA A 87 -7.20 7.73 -9.90
C ALA A 87 -6.65 8.80 -10.85
N ILE A 88 -6.17 9.93 -10.34
CA ILE A 88 -5.54 10.96 -11.18
C ILE A 88 -4.16 10.52 -11.67
N GLU A 89 -3.33 9.91 -10.82
CA GLU A 89 -2.02 9.39 -11.21
C GLU A 89 -2.14 8.37 -12.35
N GLU A 90 -3.14 7.48 -12.27
CA GLU A 90 -3.47 6.51 -13.32
C GLU A 90 -3.94 7.20 -14.60
N ALA A 91 -4.84 8.19 -14.51
CA ALA A 91 -5.30 8.94 -15.68
C ALA A 91 -4.14 9.67 -16.40
N LEU A 92 -3.23 10.29 -15.65
CA LEU A 92 -2.02 10.94 -16.18
C LEU A 92 -1.07 9.91 -16.80
N HIS A 93 -0.93 8.72 -16.19
CA HIS A 93 -0.11 7.66 -16.74
C HIS A 93 -0.67 7.14 -18.07
N ASN A 94 -1.97 6.87 -18.13
CA ASN A 94 -2.66 6.42 -19.34
C ASN A 94 -2.60 7.45 -20.47
N GLU A 95 -2.70 8.75 -20.15
CA GLU A 95 -2.50 9.81 -21.14
C GLU A 95 -1.05 9.87 -21.66
N ARG A 96 -0.07 9.65 -20.78
CA ARG A 96 1.35 9.55 -21.21
C ARG A 96 1.57 8.34 -22.10
N LEU A 97 0.97 7.19 -21.78
CA LEU A 97 1.04 5.98 -22.60
C LEU A 97 0.38 6.17 -23.97
N SER A 98 -0.78 6.84 -24.03
CA SER A 98 -1.47 7.11 -25.30
C SER A 98 -0.72 8.12 -26.18
N LYS A 99 -0.07 9.13 -25.58
CA LYS A 99 0.82 10.08 -26.28
C LYS A 99 2.16 9.44 -26.66
N SER A 100 2.68 8.55 -25.82
CA SER A 100 3.92 7.80 -26.04
C SER A 100 3.66 6.48 -26.78
N ASN A 101 2.94 6.54 -27.89
CA ASN A 101 2.55 5.40 -28.73
C ASN A 101 3.78 4.70 -29.38
N LYS A 102 4.64 4.12 -28.54
CA LYS A 102 5.85 3.32 -28.80
C LYS A 102 6.17 2.34 -27.67
N GLN A 103 5.25 2.09 -26.73
CA GLN A 103 5.34 0.85 -25.94
C GLN A 103 4.55 -0.21 -26.73
N THR A 104 5.27 -0.96 -27.55
CA THR A 104 4.66 -2.00 -28.39
C THR A 104 3.93 -3.00 -27.48
N VAL A 105 2.80 -3.53 -27.94
CA VAL A 105 2.06 -4.59 -27.23
C VAL A 105 2.99 -5.75 -26.86
N VAL A 106 4.02 -5.99 -27.66
CA VAL A 106 5.10 -6.96 -27.42
C VAL A 106 5.93 -6.58 -26.18
N GLY A 107 6.34 -5.31 -26.03
CA GLY A 107 7.10 -4.86 -24.86
C GLY A 107 6.30 -4.94 -23.56
N LEU A 108 5.00 -4.66 -23.60
CA LEU A 108 4.12 -4.85 -22.44
C LEU A 108 3.95 -6.34 -22.11
N ARG A 109 3.77 -7.21 -23.11
CA ARG A 109 3.70 -8.67 -22.89
C ARG A 109 4.99 -9.22 -22.28
N HIS A 110 6.16 -8.85 -22.81
CA HIS A 110 7.43 -9.26 -22.21
C HIS A 110 7.57 -8.76 -20.77
N LYS A 111 7.08 -7.55 -20.44
CA LYS A 111 7.13 -7.06 -19.07
C LYS A 111 6.18 -7.82 -18.15
N VAL A 112 4.99 -8.18 -18.63
CA VAL A 112 4.07 -9.04 -17.89
C VAL A 112 4.70 -10.40 -17.63
N GLU A 113 5.25 -11.05 -18.66
CA GLU A 113 5.93 -12.35 -18.53
C GLU A 113 7.13 -12.29 -17.57
N GLU A 114 7.92 -11.22 -17.62
CA GLU A 114 9.05 -10.99 -16.71
C GLU A 114 8.56 -10.83 -15.26
N LEU A 115 7.51 -10.04 -15.03
CA LEU A 115 6.94 -9.82 -13.71
C LEU A 115 6.26 -11.07 -13.15
N GLU A 116 5.57 -11.84 -13.99
CA GLU A 116 4.98 -13.14 -13.62
C GLU A 116 6.07 -14.14 -13.22
N SER A 117 7.19 -14.17 -13.96
CA SER A 117 8.34 -15.00 -13.62
C SER A 117 8.99 -14.59 -12.30
N GLN A 118 9.13 -13.29 -12.04
CA GLN A 118 9.67 -12.78 -10.77
C GLN A 118 8.73 -13.10 -9.60
N LEU A 119 7.42 -12.99 -9.83
CA LEU A 119 6.41 -13.31 -8.81
C LEU A 119 6.43 -14.80 -8.45
N ASP A 120 6.47 -15.69 -9.44
CA ASP A 120 6.57 -17.14 -9.21
C ASP A 120 7.88 -17.50 -8.48
N ALA A 121 9.02 -16.90 -8.85
CA ALA A 121 10.28 -17.08 -8.14
C ALA A 121 10.18 -16.65 -6.67
N ALA A 122 9.62 -15.46 -6.41
CA ALA A 122 9.43 -14.94 -5.06
C ALA A 122 8.45 -15.80 -4.22
N GLN A 123 7.36 -16.28 -4.83
CA GLN A 123 6.40 -17.16 -4.16
C GLN A 123 7.03 -18.50 -3.76
N ARG A 124 7.86 -19.08 -4.65
CA ARG A 124 8.61 -20.31 -4.34
C ARG A 124 9.61 -20.11 -3.21
N SER A 125 10.36 -19.00 -3.23
CA SER A 125 11.29 -18.64 -2.16
C SER A 125 10.56 -18.48 -0.82
N ASN A 126 9.45 -17.75 -0.80
CA ASN A 126 8.62 -17.57 0.40
C ASN A 126 8.06 -18.90 0.95
N PHE A 127 7.64 -19.81 0.08
CA PHE A 127 7.19 -21.14 0.49
C PHE A 127 8.32 -21.93 1.16
N LEU A 128 9.51 -21.97 0.55
CA LEU A 128 10.68 -22.67 1.10
C LEU A 128 11.10 -22.08 2.46
N LEU A 129 11.13 -20.75 2.57
CA LEU A 129 11.38 -20.06 3.84
C LEU A 129 10.35 -20.43 4.92
N THR A 130 9.08 -20.54 4.56
CA THR A 130 8.00 -20.96 5.49
C THR A 130 8.19 -22.40 5.98
N VAL A 131 8.63 -23.30 5.10
CA VAL A 131 8.96 -24.69 5.46
C VAL A 131 10.17 -24.72 6.40
N MET A 132 11.24 -24.00 6.09
CA MET A 132 12.43 -23.90 6.94
C MET A 132 12.11 -23.33 8.33
N VAL A 133 11.30 -22.28 8.43
CA VAL A 133 10.83 -21.73 9.71
C VAL A 133 10.06 -22.77 10.52
N SER A 134 9.22 -23.58 9.86
CA SER A 134 8.47 -24.65 10.51
C SER A 134 9.38 -25.77 11.03
N GLU A 135 10.41 -26.15 10.26
CA GLU A 135 11.43 -27.12 10.66
C GLU A 135 12.25 -26.59 11.84
N LEU A 136 12.74 -25.35 11.77
CA LEU A 136 13.45 -24.68 12.87
C LEU A 136 12.62 -24.69 14.16
N ARG A 137 11.33 -24.37 14.09
CA ARG A 137 10.44 -24.41 15.26
C ARG A 137 10.34 -25.81 15.84
N SER A 138 10.25 -26.85 15.00
CA SER A 138 10.25 -28.24 15.46
C SER A 138 11.57 -28.59 16.14
N LYS A 139 12.71 -28.23 15.54
CA LYS A 139 14.04 -28.49 16.09
C LYS A 139 14.31 -27.76 17.40
N LEU A 140 13.85 -26.51 17.52
CA LEU A 140 13.88 -25.76 18.78
C LEU A 140 13.06 -26.47 19.87
N LYS A 141 11.88 -27.00 19.53
CA LYS A 141 11.07 -27.79 20.46
C LYS A 141 11.77 -29.07 20.91
N GLU A 142 12.44 -29.77 19.99
CA GLU A 142 13.24 -30.97 20.32
C GLU A 142 14.40 -30.63 21.27
N LEU A 143 15.12 -29.53 21.03
CA LEU A 143 16.23 -29.09 21.89
C LEU A 143 15.75 -28.63 23.27
N ALA A 144 14.61 -27.93 23.34
CA ALA A 144 14.03 -27.43 24.58
C ALA A 144 13.56 -28.56 25.52
N ASN A 145 13.03 -29.64 24.95
CA ASN A 145 12.52 -30.79 25.71
C ASN A 145 13.53 -31.95 25.79
N HIS A 146 14.80 -31.71 25.48
CA HIS A 146 15.81 -32.76 25.53
C HIS A 146 16.23 -33.07 26.97
N GLU A 147 16.01 -34.30 27.41
CA GLU A 147 16.30 -34.78 28.78
C GLU A 147 17.73 -35.37 28.94
N GLY A 148 18.48 -35.53 27.85
CA GLY A 148 19.83 -36.10 27.84
C GLY A 148 20.92 -35.12 28.29
N ALA A 149 22.17 -35.57 28.18
CA ALA A 149 23.33 -34.77 28.58
C ALA A 149 23.47 -33.48 27.74
N VAL A 150 24.08 -32.45 28.32
CA VAL A 150 24.28 -31.16 27.65
C VAL A 150 25.08 -31.32 26.35
N GLU A 151 26.06 -32.22 26.31
CA GLU A 151 26.85 -32.50 25.11
C GLU A 151 26.01 -33.09 23.97
N GLU A 152 25.07 -33.99 24.26
CA GLU A 152 24.16 -34.56 23.26
C GLU A 152 23.26 -33.47 22.66
N ARG A 153 22.74 -32.56 23.49
CA ARG A 153 21.97 -31.40 23.03
C ARG A 153 22.79 -30.48 22.13
N GLN A 154 24.05 -30.23 22.49
CA GLN A 154 24.96 -29.38 21.71
C GLN A 154 25.31 -30.01 20.35
N ASN A 155 25.51 -31.33 20.30
CA ASN A 155 25.74 -32.04 19.04
C ASN A 155 24.52 -31.95 18.13
N LYS A 156 23.30 -32.17 18.66
CA LYS A 156 22.05 -31.99 17.90
C LYS A 156 21.90 -30.58 17.33
N TYR A 157 22.22 -29.55 18.12
CA TYR A 157 22.21 -28.17 17.63
C TYR A 157 23.17 -27.97 16.45
N ARG A 158 24.41 -28.46 16.54
CA ARG A 158 25.40 -28.34 15.45
C ARG A 158 24.92 -29.02 14.18
N ASP A 159 24.35 -30.21 14.30
CA ASP A 159 23.81 -30.96 13.16
C ASP A 159 22.62 -30.24 12.50
N TYR A 160 21.66 -29.78 13.31
CA TYR A 160 20.51 -29.02 12.81
C TYR A 160 20.95 -27.72 12.13
N ASN A 161 21.87 -26.98 12.74
CA ASN A 161 22.36 -25.73 12.19
C ASN A 161 23.05 -25.94 10.84
N LYS A 162 23.92 -26.97 10.74
CA LYS A 162 24.61 -27.31 9.49
C LYS A 162 23.64 -27.67 8.37
N LYS A 163 22.56 -28.40 8.69
CA LYS A 163 21.53 -28.77 7.71
C LYS A 163 20.76 -27.55 7.21
N ILE A 164 20.32 -26.69 8.13
CA ILE A 164 19.57 -25.46 7.79
C ILE A 164 20.45 -24.49 6.98
N GLU A 165 21.74 -24.35 7.32
CA GLU A 165 22.68 -23.53 6.53
C GLU A 165 22.80 -24.02 5.08
N ALA A 166 22.85 -25.34 4.87
CA ALA A 166 22.91 -25.92 3.53
C ALA A 166 21.61 -25.64 2.74
N GLU A 167 20.44 -25.78 3.37
CA GLU A 167 19.13 -25.51 2.76
C GLU A 167 18.94 -24.02 2.43
N LEU A 168 19.39 -23.12 3.31
CA LEU A 168 19.34 -21.68 3.09
C LEU A 168 20.23 -21.26 1.92
N ASN A 169 21.47 -21.76 1.88
CA ASN A 169 22.42 -21.47 0.80
C ASN A 169 21.89 -21.96 -0.56
N TYR A 170 21.27 -23.14 -0.59
CA TYR A 170 20.63 -23.66 -1.80
C TYR A 170 19.48 -22.77 -2.27
N THR A 171 18.65 -22.27 -1.35
CA THR A 171 17.50 -21.40 -1.64
C THR A 171 17.96 -20.05 -2.19
N LEU A 172 18.99 -19.44 -1.59
CA LEU A 172 19.55 -18.15 -2.02
C LEU A 172 20.34 -18.24 -3.33
N SER A 173 21.03 -19.37 -3.59
CA SER A 173 21.79 -19.57 -4.84
C SER A 173 20.91 -19.75 -6.09
N ARG A 174 19.62 -20.04 -5.93
CA ARG A 174 18.66 -20.18 -7.03
C ARG A 174 17.99 -18.86 -7.43
N GLU A 175 18.28 -17.78 -6.73
CA GLU A 175 17.77 -16.42 -7.01
C GLU A 175 18.75 -15.59 -7.89
N VAL A 176 19.88 -16.16 -8.33
CA VAL A 176 20.88 -15.53 -9.22
C VAL A 176 20.87 -16.16 -10.61
#